data_AF-A0A0C3KJ13-F1
#
_entry.id   AF-A0A0C3KJ13-F1
#
_cell.length_a   1.000
_cell.length_b   1.000
_cell.length_c   1.000
_cell.angle_alpha   90.00
_cell.angle_beta   90.00
_cell.angle_gamma   90.00
#
_symmetry.space_group_name_H-M   'P 1'
#
loop_
_entity.id
_entity.type
_entity.pdbx_description
1 polymer ?
#
loop_
_entity_poly.entity_id
_entity_poly.type
_entity_poly.pdbx_seq_one_letter_code
_entity_poly.pdbx_strand_id
1 'polypeptide(L)'
;MQHARRTGIQCMPQEILLMICTFLPLLDLVSLSQVCRVFWLLLKDEHLWKVLYRTTKIVRPPGPLIANHPADCLRRILISSATVEQNWPPTGKPEFKKISTVPLIDPPEYCHLLAGRWLIAANSSVGYYYDLLDKPKPQPILFYRPHLMAVFFRCVTATNIHGDSLTFLITETQLGKAVRRVNINKVSASEVGPFVEPLMHYDLPQNYPGIADVVIGSRLMILKPKTNY
;
A
#
# COMPACT_ATOMS: atom_id res chain seq x y z
N MET A 1 -23.83 -39.54 43.47
CA MET A 1 -23.03 -39.21 42.27
C MET A 1 -22.69 -37.74 42.31
N GLN A 2 -21.44 -37.38 42.62
CA GLN A 2 -20.99 -35.98 42.62
C GLN A 2 -20.74 -35.56 41.18
N HIS A 3 -21.47 -34.57 40.68
CA HIS A 3 -21.13 -33.93 39.40
C HIS A 3 -19.80 -33.21 39.57
N ALA A 4 -18.74 -33.73 38.96
CA ALA A 4 -17.51 -32.97 38.77
C ALA A 4 -17.88 -31.64 38.10
N ARG A 5 -17.71 -30.53 38.82
CA ARG A 5 -17.91 -29.18 38.29
C ARG A 5 -16.96 -29.05 37.10
N ARG A 6 -17.50 -29.06 35.88
CA ARG A 6 -16.71 -28.77 34.68
C ARG A 6 -16.30 -27.30 34.76
N THR A 7 -15.09 -27.05 35.25
CA THR A 7 -14.45 -25.75 35.14
C THR A 7 -14.08 -25.55 33.67
N GLY A 8 -14.98 -24.89 32.94
CA GLY A 8 -14.73 -24.52 31.55
C GLY A 8 -13.62 -23.46 31.47
N ILE A 9 -13.00 -23.34 30.30
CA ILE A 9 -11.98 -22.33 30.02
C ILE A 9 -12.47 -20.91 30.34
N GLN A 10 -13.77 -20.65 30.23
CA GLN A 10 -14.39 -19.37 30.61
C GLN A 10 -14.25 -18.98 32.09
N CYS A 11 -13.83 -19.90 32.97
CA CYS A 11 -13.59 -19.63 34.39
C CYS A 11 -12.15 -19.14 34.67
N MET A 12 -11.28 -19.09 33.65
CA MET A 12 -9.93 -18.56 33.80
C MET A 12 -9.92 -17.03 33.91
N PRO A 13 -8.90 -16.43 34.52
CA PRO A 13 -8.69 -14.98 34.48
C PRO A 13 -8.65 -14.45 33.05
N GLN A 14 -9.20 -13.26 32.85
CA GLN A 14 -9.29 -12.61 31.54
C GLN A 14 -7.91 -12.49 30.86
N GLU A 15 -6.87 -12.20 31.64
CA GLU A 15 -5.49 -12.04 31.18
C GLU A 15 -4.96 -13.33 30.56
N ILE A 16 -5.29 -14.49 31.17
CA ILE A 16 -4.90 -15.80 30.65
C ILE A 16 -5.65 -16.10 29.35
N LEU A 17 -6.93 -15.74 29.27
CA LEU A 17 -7.71 -15.91 28.04
C LEU A 17 -7.19 -15.04 26.89
N LEU A 18 -6.82 -13.79 27.17
CA LEU A 18 -6.18 -12.90 26.19
C LEU A 18 -4.83 -13.44 25.74
N MET A 19 -4.02 -13.95 26.67
CA MET A 19 -2.75 -14.59 26.35
C MET A 19 -2.94 -15.83 25.47
N ILE A 20 -3.95 -16.67 25.72
CA ILE A 20 -4.27 -17.81 24.84
C ILE A 20 -4.64 -17.30 23.44
N CYS A 21 -5.43 -16.24 23.35
CA CYS A 21 -5.84 -15.66 22.05
C CYS A 21 -4.66 -15.16 21.21
N THR A 22 -3.52 -14.76 21.80
CA THR A 22 -2.36 -14.31 21.01
C THR A 22 -1.64 -15.46 20.29
N PHE A 23 -1.87 -16.71 20.69
CA PHE A 23 -1.30 -17.90 20.06
C PHE A 23 -2.21 -18.53 19.00
N LEU A 24 -3.46 -18.09 18.89
CA LEU A 24 -4.40 -18.65 17.93
C LEU A 24 -4.23 -18.04 16.54
N PRO A 25 -4.44 -18.82 15.46
CA PRO A 25 -4.58 -18.28 14.11
C PRO A 25 -5.66 -17.21 14.04
N LEU A 26 -5.44 -16.16 13.25
CA LEU A 26 -6.35 -15.01 13.17
C LEU A 26 -7.78 -15.39 12.76
N LEU A 27 -7.93 -16.38 11.89
CA LEU A 27 -9.22 -16.85 11.42
C LEU A 27 -9.97 -17.65 12.51
N ASP A 28 -9.24 -18.35 13.37
CA ASP A 28 -9.81 -19.09 14.50
C ASP A 28 -10.37 -18.14 15.56
N LEU A 29 -9.78 -16.95 15.72
CA LEU A 29 -10.33 -15.90 16.57
C LEU A 29 -11.72 -15.44 16.10
N VAL A 30 -11.98 -15.44 14.78
CA VAL A 30 -13.31 -15.10 14.26
C VAL A 30 -14.34 -16.13 14.69
N SER A 31 -14.01 -17.42 14.56
CA SER A 31 -14.85 -18.52 15.03
C SER A 31 -15.04 -18.48 16.55
N LEU A 32 -13.97 -18.21 17.31
CA LEU A 32 -14.00 -18.13 18.78
C LEU A 32 -14.99 -17.07 19.27
N SER A 33 -15.11 -15.94 18.56
CA SER A 33 -16.07 -14.87 18.89
C SER A 33 -17.54 -15.31 18.85
N GLN A 34 -17.84 -16.43 18.17
CA GLN A 34 -19.18 -16.97 18.03
C GLN A 34 -19.50 -18.07 19.06
N VAL A 35 -18.49 -18.53 19.82
CA VAL A 35 -18.64 -19.65 20.77
C VAL A 35 -19.42 -19.23 22.01
N CYS A 36 -19.06 -18.10 22.63
CA CYS A 36 -19.74 -17.60 23.82
C CYS A 36 -19.55 -16.09 24.03
N ARG A 37 -20.38 -15.50 24.89
CA ARG A 37 -20.34 -14.07 25.20
C ARG A 37 -19.00 -13.60 25.79
N VAL A 38 -18.32 -14.45 26.57
CA VAL A 38 -17.02 -14.13 27.16
C VAL A 38 -15.98 -13.92 26.06
N PHE A 39 -15.86 -14.85 25.11
CA PHE A 39 -14.96 -14.69 23.97
C PHE A 39 -15.34 -13.55 23.05
N TRP A 40 -16.64 -13.33 22.83
CA TRP A 40 -17.10 -12.16 22.07
C TRP A 40 -16.64 -10.84 22.70
N LEU A 41 -16.71 -10.71 24.04
CA LEU A 41 -16.23 -9.53 24.76
C LEU A 41 -14.71 -9.41 24.73
N LEU A 42 -13.98 -10.51 24.96
CA LEU A 42 -12.51 -10.53 24.93
C LEU A 42 -11.96 -10.09 23.59
N LEU A 43 -12.60 -10.49 22.49
CA LEU A 43 -12.17 -10.14 21.14
C LEU A 43 -12.54 -8.72 20.72
N LYS A 44 -13.12 -7.92 21.63
CA LYS A 44 -13.20 -6.46 21.49
C LYS A 44 -12.04 -5.72 22.14
N ASP A 45 -11.16 -6.44 22.84
CA ASP A 45 -10.00 -5.85 23.49
C ASP A 45 -9.03 -5.23 22.47
N GLU A 46 -8.75 -3.93 22.62
CA GLU A 46 -7.89 -3.19 21.71
C GLU A 46 -6.43 -3.62 21.80
N HIS A 47 -5.98 -3.98 23.01
CA HIS A 47 -4.61 -4.37 23.24
C HIS A 47 -4.27 -5.66 22.51
N LEU A 48 -5.17 -6.65 22.54
CA LEU A 48 -5.05 -7.91 21.80
C LEU A 48 -4.80 -7.67 20.31
N TRP A 49 -5.63 -6.86 19.65
CA TRP A 49 -5.48 -6.62 18.21
C TRP A 49 -4.22 -5.81 17.89
N LYS A 50 -3.80 -4.89 18.76
CA LYS A 50 -2.51 -4.20 18.62
C LYS A 50 -1.33 -5.15 18.76
N VAL A 51 -1.36 -6.08 19.70
CA VAL A 51 -0.32 -7.11 19.88
C VAL A 51 -0.27 -8.02 18.68
N LEU A 52 -1.41 -8.61 18.27
CA LEU A 52 -1.51 -9.47 17.09
C LEU A 52 -1.02 -8.75 15.83
N TYR A 53 -1.37 -7.47 15.67
CA TYR A 53 -0.89 -6.67 14.55
C TYR A 53 0.63 -6.54 14.55
N ARG A 54 1.27 -6.38 15.71
CA ARG A 54 2.73 -6.24 15.81
C ARG A 54 3.47 -7.57 15.62
N THR A 55 2.90 -8.68 16.10
CA THR A 55 3.60 -9.97 16.16
C THR A 55 3.36 -10.86 14.94
N THR A 56 2.24 -10.70 14.23
CA THR A 56 1.90 -11.53 13.08
C THR A 56 2.79 -11.25 11.87
N LYS A 57 3.21 -12.32 11.19
CA LYS A 57 4.12 -12.25 10.02
C LYS A 57 3.38 -12.22 8.66
N ILE A 58 2.06 -12.06 8.68
CA ILE A 58 1.24 -12.05 7.47
C ILE A 58 1.51 -10.77 6.67
N VAL A 59 1.54 -10.92 5.35
CA VAL A 59 1.64 -9.79 4.41
C VAL A 59 0.41 -8.89 4.56
N ARG A 60 0.64 -7.58 4.69
CA ARG A 60 -0.40 -6.60 5.00
C ARG A 60 -0.40 -5.46 3.98
N PRO A 61 -1.55 -4.80 3.76
CA PRO A 61 -1.59 -3.58 2.96
C PRO A 61 -0.61 -2.53 3.52
N PRO A 62 0.11 -1.78 2.65
CA PRO A 62 0.94 -0.68 3.09
C PRO A 62 0.06 0.44 3.65
N GLY A 63 0.37 0.95 4.84
CA GLY A 63 -0.45 1.99 5.48
C GLY A 63 -0.02 2.29 6.91
N PRO A 64 -0.32 3.50 7.40
CA PRO A 64 0.21 4.00 8.66
C PRO A 64 -0.19 3.11 9.83
N LEU A 65 0.75 2.84 10.73
CA LEU A 65 0.48 2.21 12.01
C LEU A 65 0.13 3.33 13.01
N ILE A 66 -0.98 4.05 12.75
CA ILE A 66 -1.41 5.11 13.66
C ILE A 66 -1.68 4.48 15.02
N ALA A 67 -1.01 4.96 16.06
CA ALA A 67 -1.18 4.51 17.44
C ALA A 67 -2.65 4.55 17.93
N ASN A 68 -3.51 5.28 17.21
CA ASN A 68 -4.93 5.51 17.47
C ASN A 68 -5.87 4.75 16.53
N HIS A 69 -5.41 3.77 15.74
CA HIS A 69 -6.35 2.95 14.98
C HIS A 69 -7.29 2.19 15.93
N PRO A 70 -8.62 2.30 15.74
CA PRO A 70 -9.56 1.52 16.53
C PRO A 70 -9.29 0.02 16.39
N ALA A 71 -9.53 -0.75 17.46
CA ALA A 71 -9.40 -2.20 17.46
C ALA A 71 -10.09 -2.86 16.26
N ASP A 72 -11.28 -2.39 15.90
CA ASP A 72 -12.06 -2.89 14.76
C ASP A 72 -11.41 -2.66 13.40
N CYS A 73 -10.59 -1.62 13.26
CA CYS A 73 -9.82 -1.37 12.03
C CYS A 73 -8.70 -2.41 11.91
N LEU A 74 -7.91 -2.58 12.97
CA LEU A 74 -6.82 -3.56 13.02
C LEU A 74 -7.33 -4.98 12.82
N ARG A 75 -8.42 -5.34 13.50
CA ARG A 75 -9.14 -6.61 13.34
C ARG A 75 -9.51 -6.87 11.88
N ARG A 76 -10.17 -5.92 11.22
CA ARG A 76 -10.59 -6.06 9.81
C ARG A 76 -9.40 -6.27 8.88
N ILE A 77 -8.32 -5.49 9.05
CA ILE A 77 -7.10 -5.61 8.25
C ILE A 77 -6.47 -6.99 8.44
N LEU A 78 -6.33 -7.45 9.69
CA LEU A 78 -5.72 -8.73 10.01
C LEU A 78 -6.51 -9.91 9.47
N ILE A 79 -7.83 -9.92 9.66
CA ILE A 79 -8.71 -10.98 9.13
C ILE A 79 -8.67 -11.00 7.61
N SER A 80 -8.74 -9.83 6.96
CA SER A 80 -8.67 -9.73 5.49
C SER A 80 -7.33 -10.26 4.98
N SER A 81 -6.22 -9.86 5.61
CA SER A 81 -4.87 -10.31 5.24
C SER A 81 -4.70 -11.83 5.41
N ALA A 82 -5.18 -12.39 6.53
CA ALA A 82 -5.16 -13.84 6.76
C ALA A 82 -6.02 -14.61 5.75
N THR A 83 -7.17 -14.05 5.36
CA THR A 83 -8.03 -14.64 4.32
C THR A 83 -7.31 -14.65 2.98
N VAL A 84 -6.62 -13.56 2.62
CA VAL A 84 -5.82 -13.50 1.39
C VAL A 84 -4.70 -14.52 1.43
N GLU A 85 -3.95 -14.62 2.53
CA GLU A 85 -2.87 -15.60 2.71
C GLU A 85 -3.38 -17.05 2.56
N GLN A 86 -4.50 -17.39 3.19
CA GLN A 86 -5.09 -18.73 3.10
C GLN A 86 -5.57 -19.07 1.68
N ASN A 87 -6.10 -18.08 0.95
CA ASN A 87 -6.60 -18.27 -0.41
C ASN A 87 -5.52 -18.03 -1.48
N TRP A 88 -4.31 -17.61 -1.09
CA TRP A 88 -3.23 -17.39 -2.03
C TRP A 88 -2.71 -18.76 -2.49
N PRO A 89 -2.61 -19.01 -3.81
CA PRO A 89 -2.12 -20.30 -4.29
C PRO A 89 -0.66 -20.49 -3.84
N PRO A 90 -0.31 -21.60 -3.17
CA PRO A 90 1.06 -21.87 -2.75
C PRO A 90 1.99 -22.03 -3.96
N THR A 91 1.45 -22.56 -5.05
CA THR A 91 2.08 -22.68 -6.36
C THR A 91 1.02 -22.47 -7.42
N GLY A 92 1.17 -21.45 -8.26
CA GLY A 92 0.24 -21.16 -9.36
C GLY A 92 -0.10 -19.68 -9.49
N LYS A 93 -0.93 -19.36 -10.49
CA LYS A 93 -1.45 -18.00 -10.68
C LYS A 93 -2.75 -17.85 -9.86
N PRO A 94 -2.97 -16.71 -9.19
CA PRO A 94 -4.25 -16.46 -8.54
C PRO A 94 -5.38 -16.49 -9.56
N GLU A 95 -6.52 -17.04 -9.17
CA GLU A 95 -7.73 -17.00 -10.00
C GLU A 95 -8.31 -15.58 -9.96
N PHE A 96 -8.33 -14.92 -11.11
CA PHE A 96 -8.88 -13.59 -11.22
C PHE A 96 -10.41 -13.65 -11.19
N LYS A 97 -11.01 -13.33 -10.05
CA LYS A 97 -12.47 -13.25 -9.90
C LYS A 97 -13.11 -12.15 -10.75
N LYS A 98 -12.36 -11.10 -11.07
CA LYS A 98 -12.82 -9.95 -11.87
C LYS A 98 -11.67 -9.43 -12.71
N ILE A 99 -11.89 -9.36 -14.02
CA ILE A 99 -11.01 -8.69 -14.96
C ILE A 99 -11.74 -7.42 -15.42
N SER A 100 -11.07 -6.28 -15.32
CA SER A 100 -11.59 -5.01 -15.82
C SER A 100 -10.62 -4.47 -16.85
N THR A 101 -11.15 -4.07 -18.01
CA THR A 101 -10.38 -3.41 -19.06
C THR A 101 -10.55 -1.90 -18.93
N VAL A 102 -9.44 -1.18 -18.83
CA VAL A 102 -9.43 0.28 -18.81
C VAL A 102 -9.05 0.79 -20.19
N PRO A 103 -9.88 1.63 -20.85
CA PRO A 103 -9.45 2.32 -22.06
C PRO A 103 -8.42 3.38 -21.67
N LEU A 104 -7.15 3.14 -22.04
CA LEU A 104 -6.06 4.07 -21.77
C LEU A 104 -6.01 5.11 -22.90
N ILE A 105 -5.88 6.38 -22.53
CA ILE A 105 -5.58 7.45 -23.48
C ILE A 105 -4.13 7.29 -23.91
N ASP A 106 -3.94 6.94 -25.19
CA ASP A 106 -2.66 6.58 -25.80
C ASP A 106 -1.98 5.39 -25.11
N PRO A 107 -1.14 4.60 -25.80
CA PRO A 107 -0.39 3.54 -25.13
C PRO A 107 0.54 4.18 -24.09
N PRO A 108 0.36 3.88 -22.78
CA PRO A 108 1.22 4.46 -21.77
C PRO A 108 2.60 3.81 -21.83
N GLU A 109 3.64 4.64 -21.71
CA GLU A 109 5.01 4.17 -21.52
C GLU A 109 5.23 3.68 -20.08
N TYR A 110 4.37 4.13 -19.15
CA TYR A 110 4.46 3.82 -17.74
C TYR A 110 3.10 3.66 -17.08
N CYS A 111 2.98 2.63 -16.22
CA CYS A 111 1.81 2.38 -15.37
C CYS A 111 2.23 2.14 -13.91
N HIS A 112 1.46 2.66 -12.95
CA HIS A 112 1.66 2.42 -11.52
C HIS A 112 0.34 2.37 -10.76
N LEU A 113 0.19 1.38 -9.88
CA LEU A 113 -0.98 1.25 -9.03
C LEU A 113 -0.74 1.91 -7.68
N LEU A 114 -1.38 3.05 -7.45
CA LEU A 114 -1.32 3.79 -6.20
C LEU A 114 -2.45 3.32 -5.26
N ALA A 115 -2.08 2.97 -4.03
CA ALA A 115 -3.00 2.57 -2.95
C ALA A 115 -4.01 1.47 -3.35
N GLY A 116 -3.65 0.59 -4.30
CA GLY A 116 -4.49 -0.51 -4.75
C GLY A 116 -5.78 -0.11 -5.50
N ARG A 117 -5.99 1.18 -5.76
CA ARG A 117 -7.22 1.73 -6.35
C ARG A 117 -6.96 2.60 -7.56
N TRP A 118 -5.93 3.43 -7.51
CA TRP A 118 -5.71 4.46 -8.51
C TRP A 118 -4.64 4.01 -9.48
N LEU A 119 -5.01 3.75 -10.73
CA LEU A 119 -4.03 3.48 -11.78
C LEU A 119 -3.51 4.81 -12.32
N ILE A 120 -2.22 5.06 -12.17
CA ILE A 120 -1.52 6.16 -12.83
C ILE A 120 -0.96 5.61 -14.13
N ALA A 121 -1.32 6.22 -15.26
CA ALA A 121 -0.77 5.87 -16.57
C ALA A 121 -0.20 7.14 -17.23
N ALA A 122 1.03 7.06 -17.72
CA ALA A 122 1.75 8.21 -18.24
C ALA A 122 2.54 7.87 -19.51
N ASN A 123 2.72 8.89 -20.35
CA ASN A 123 3.67 8.91 -21.46
C ASN A 123 4.60 10.12 -21.32
N SER A 124 5.44 10.38 -22.33
CA SER A 124 6.40 11.49 -22.33
C SER A 124 5.78 12.88 -22.15
N SER A 125 4.48 13.05 -22.40
CA SER A 125 3.84 14.37 -22.52
C SER A 125 2.74 14.59 -21.47
N VAL A 126 2.07 13.53 -21.02
CA VAL A 126 0.91 13.60 -20.14
C VAL A 126 0.81 12.39 -19.21
N GLY A 127 0.34 12.64 -17.98
CA GLY A 127 -0.02 11.60 -17.02
C GLY A 127 -1.49 11.67 -16.62
N TYR A 128 -2.20 10.57 -16.79
CA TYR A 128 -3.58 10.38 -16.34
C TYR A 128 -3.63 9.51 -15.10
N TYR A 129 -4.74 9.62 -14.35
CA TYR A 129 -5.11 8.60 -13.38
C TYR A 129 -6.53 8.10 -13.62
N TYR A 130 -6.77 6.86 -13.18
CA TYR A 130 -8.03 6.16 -13.31
C TYR A 130 -8.43 5.63 -11.93
N ASP A 131 -9.68 5.84 -11.54
CA ASP A 131 -10.27 5.11 -10.41
C ASP A 131 -10.63 3.69 -10.87
N LEU A 132 -10.08 2.67 -10.23
CA LEU A 132 -10.39 1.28 -10.54
C LEU A 132 -11.61 0.73 -9.77
N LEU A 133 -12.16 1.47 -8.80
CA LEU A 133 -13.40 1.07 -8.13
C LEU A 133 -14.62 1.30 -9.03
N ASP A 134 -14.70 2.48 -9.64
CA ASP A 134 -15.76 2.86 -10.57
C ASP A 134 -15.39 2.56 -12.02
N LYS A 135 -16.32 2.76 -12.97
CA LYS A 135 -16.00 2.65 -14.40
C LYS A 135 -14.82 3.58 -14.69
N PRO A 136 -13.65 3.05 -15.08
CA PRO A 136 -12.40 3.80 -15.07
C PRO A 136 -12.44 4.79 -16.22
N LYS A 137 -12.78 6.04 -15.91
CA LYS A 137 -12.70 7.16 -16.83
C LYS A 137 -11.39 7.90 -16.57
N PRO A 138 -10.68 8.33 -17.62
CA PRO A 138 -9.48 9.13 -17.46
C PRO A 138 -9.84 10.44 -16.77
N GLN A 139 -9.15 10.73 -15.67
CA GLN A 139 -9.24 12.02 -14.98
C GLN A 139 -7.99 12.85 -15.29
N PRO A 140 -8.13 14.14 -15.64
CA PRO A 140 -6.99 15.00 -15.97
C PRO A 140 -6.35 15.58 -14.70
N ILE A 141 -5.05 15.81 -14.52
CA ILE A 141 -3.78 15.36 -15.10
C ILE A 141 -2.77 15.47 -13.93
N LEU A 142 -1.87 14.49 -13.72
CA LEU A 142 -0.79 14.57 -12.70
C LEU A 142 0.37 15.50 -13.12
N PHE A 143 0.61 15.63 -14.44
CA PHE A 143 1.50 16.62 -15.05
C PHE A 143 1.09 16.87 -16.52
N TYR A 144 0.85 18.13 -16.89
CA TYR A 144 0.59 18.55 -18.28
C TYR A 144 1.56 19.68 -18.61
N ARG A 145 2.55 19.43 -19.47
CA ARG A 145 3.43 20.50 -19.95
C ARG A 145 3.80 20.26 -21.41
N PRO A 146 3.09 20.88 -22.39
CA PRO A 146 3.29 20.62 -23.81
C PRO A 146 4.69 20.97 -24.34
N HIS A 147 5.48 21.73 -23.57
CA HIS A 147 6.86 22.10 -23.91
C HIS A 147 7.93 21.33 -23.13
N LEU A 148 7.53 20.45 -22.21
CA LEU A 148 8.45 19.65 -21.39
C LEU A 148 8.18 18.17 -21.63
N MET A 149 9.16 17.48 -22.22
CA MET A 149 9.08 16.05 -22.41
C MET A 149 9.65 15.35 -21.18
N ALA A 150 8.88 14.45 -20.56
CA ALA A 150 9.36 13.52 -19.55
C ALA A 150 10.15 12.40 -20.26
N VAL A 151 11.47 12.40 -20.12
CA VAL A 151 12.36 11.36 -20.66
C VAL A 151 12.59 10.21 -19.68
N PHE A 152 12.13 10.39 -18.44
CA PHE A 152 12.06 9.38 -17.40
C PHE A 152 10.85 9.66 -16.51
N PHE A 153 10.12 8.61 -16.15
CA PHE A 153 8.99 8.68 -15.25
C PHE A 153 8.98 7.44 -14.35
N ARG A 154 8.98 7.65 -13.03
CA ARG A 154 8.81 6.54 -12.09
C ARG A 154 8.17 6.97 -10.78
N CYS A 155 7.15 6.23 -10.38
CA CYS A 155 6.63 6.26 -9.02
C CYS A 155 7.39 5.21 -8.20
N VAL A 156 7.93 5.63 -7.07
CA VAL A 156 8.57 4.73 -6.09
C VAL A 156 7.88 4.88 -4.75
N THR A 157 7.68 3.76 -4.07
CA THR A 157 7.03 3.72 -2.76
C THR A 157 8.02 3.26 -1.71
N ALA A 158 8.07 3.96 -0.59
CA ALA A 158 8.83 3.59 0.59
C ALA A 158 7.93 3.61 1.82
N THR A 159 8.33 2.89 2.85
CA THR A 159 7.68 2.94 4.16
C THR A 159 8.52 3.81 5.08
N ASN A 160 7.91 4.81 5.72
CA ASN A 160 8.61 5.63 6.69
C ASN A 160 8.80 4.89 8.03
N ILE A 161 9.47 5.53 8.99
CA ILE A 161 9.73 4.96 10.32
C ILE A 161 8.45 4.66 11.14
N HIS A 162 7.31 5.26 10.76
CA HIS A 162 6.01 5.08 11.40
C HIS A 162 5.16 3.99 10.73
N GLY A 163 5.67 3.38 9.65
CA GLY A 163 4.91 2.41 8.87
C GLY A 163 4.09 3.02 7.74
N ASP A 164 4.14 4.35 7.57
CA ASP A 164 3.34 5.04 6.56
C ASP A 164 3.93 4.83 5.18
N SER A 165 3.07 4.51 4.22
CA SER A 165 3.45 4.42 2.82
C SER A 165 3.62 5.81 2.23
N LEU A 166 4.84 6.15 1.81
CA LEU A 166 5.19 7.36 1.10
C LEU A 166 5.44 7.01 -0.37
N THR A 167 4.70 7.63 -1.29
CA THR A 167 4.92 7.47 -2.72
C THR A 167 5.50 8.76 -3.30
N PHE A 168 6.56 8.62 -4.09
CA PHE A 168 7.23 9.73 -4.76
C PHE A 168 7.16 9.52 -6.27
N LEU A 169 6.83 10.60 -6.97
CA LEU A 169 6.93 10.69 -8.42
C LEU A 169 8.23 11.39 -8.79
N ILE A 170 9.13 10.65 -9.41
CA ILE A 170 10.36 11.16 -10.00
C ILE A 170 10.18 11.28 -11.50
N THR A 171 10.36 12.48 -12.02
CA THR A 171 10.40 12.73 -13.46
C THR A 171 11.70 13.39 -13.86
N GLU A 172 12.26 12.95 -14.98
CA GLU A 172 13.28 13.73 -15.67
C GLU A 172 12.61 14.44 -16.84
N THR A 173 12.59 15.76 -16.80
CA THR A 173 11.97 16.59 -17.83
C THR A 173 13.01 17.36 -18.62
N GLN A 174 12.81 17.43 -19.93
CA GLN A 174 13.65 18.18 -20.85
C GLN A 174 12.86 19.35 -21.43
N LEU A 175 13.40 20.57 -21.28
CA LEU A 175 12.89 21.79 -21.91
C LEU A 175 13.80 22.14 -23.10
N GLY A 176 13.28 21.92 -24.32
CA GLY A 176 14.06 22.13 -25.55
C GLY A 176 15.27 21.18 -25.65
N LYS A 177 16.42 21.68 -26.12
CA LYS A 177 17.65 20.87 -26.26
C LYS A 177 18.69 21.09 -25.15
N ALA A 178 18.49 22.09 -24.28
CA ALA A 178 19.56 22.59 -23.43
C ALA A 178 19.35 22.36 -21.92
N VAL A 179 18.09 22.29 -21.46
CA VAL A 179 17.80 22.22 -20.02
C VAL A 179 17.11 20.91 -19.69
N ARG A 180 17.75 20.12 -18.83
CA ARG A 180 17.20 18.90 -18.25
C ARG A 180 17.05 19.10 -16.75
N ARG A 181 15.96 18.62 -16.18
CA ARG A 181 15.62 18.80 -14.78
C ARG A 181 15.02 17.53 -14.22
N VAL A 182 15.47 17.13 -13.03
CA VAL A 182 14.79 16.13 -12.22
C VAL A 182 13.77 16.83 -11.35
N ASN A 183 12.53 16.37 -11.36
CA ASN A 183 11.49 16.81 -10.43
C ASN A 183 11.13 15.63 -9.53
N ILE A 184 11.13 15.89 -8.22
CA ILE A 184 10.71 14.93 -7.21
C ILE A 184 9.47 15.51 -6.55
N ASN A 185 8.37 14.78 -6.68
CA ASN A 185 7.08 15.17 -6.16
C ASN A 185 6.57 14.08 -5.22
N LYS A 186 5.85 14.46 -4.17
CA LYS A 186 5.10 13.51 -3.35
C LYS A 186 3.78 13.20 -4.05
N VAL A 187 3.44 11.93 -4.14
CA VAL A 187 2.12 11.48 -4.62
C VAL A 187 1.34 10.95 -3.44
N SER A 188 0.17 11.54 -3.23
CA SER A 188 -0.78 11.12 -2.20
C SER A 188 -2.12 10.84 -2.84
N ALA A 189 -2.98 10.08 -2.18
CA ALA A 189 -4.35 9.83 -2.62
C ALA A 189 -5.33 10.35 -1.57
N SER A 190 -6.35 11.08 -2.04
CA SER A 190 -7.54 11.43 -1.26
C SER A 190 -8.72 10.56 -1.69
N GLU A 191 -9.89 10.79 -1.09
CA GLU A 191 -11.13 10.13 -1.53
C GLU A 191 -11.51 10.49 -2.98
N VAL A 192 -11.15 11.69 -3.43
CA VAL A 192 -11.48 12.23 -4.75
C VAL A 192 -10.47 11.82 -5.83
N GLY A 193 -9.25 11.45 -5.41
CA GLY A 193 -8.22 10.99 -6.33
C GLY A 193 -6.79 11.27 -5.88
N PRO A 194 -5.81 10.83 -6.69
CA PRO A 194 -4.40 11.15 -6.52
C PRO A 194 -4.13 12.65 -6.71
N PHE A 195 -3.22 13.18 -5.91
CA PHE A 195 -2.70 14.54 -6.06
C PHE A 195 -1.18 14.53 -5.90
N VAL A 196 -0.53 15.51 -6.53
CA VAL A 196 0.93 15.63 -6.62
C VAL A 196 1.36 16.93 -5.97
N GLU A 197 2.25 16.82 -4.98
CA GLU A 197 2.85 17.97 -4.31
C GLU A 197 4.33 18.06 -4.73
N PRO A 198 4.78 19.17 -5.31
CA PRO A 198 6.18 19.35 -5.65
C PRO A 198 7.02 19.44 -4.36
N LEU A 199 8.08 18.62 -4.27
CA LEU A 199 8.99 18.65 -3.13
C LEU A 199 10.28 19.38 -3.49
N MET A 200 10.94 18.93 -4.55
CA MET A 200 12.21 19.52 -4.98
C MET A 200 12.44 19.30 -6.47
N HIS A 201 13.33 20.12 -7.02
CA HIS A 201 13.84 19.93 -8.36
C HIS A 201 15.34 20.19 -8.40
N TYR A 202 16.02 19.57 -9.36
CA TYR A 202 17.44 19.76 -9.60
C TYR A 202 17.72 19.82 -11.10
N ASP A 203 18.47 20.83 -11.53
CA ASP A 203 18.88 20.97 -12.93
C ASP A 203 20.08 20.06 -13.22
N LEU A 204 19.95 19.21 -14.24
CA LEU A 204 20.99 18.26 -14.63
C LEU A 204 22.03 18.94 -15.52
N PRO A 205 23.33 18.64 -15.34
CA PRO A 205 24.37 19.04 -16.28
C PRO A 205 24.07 18.53 -17.69
N GLN A 206 24.50 19.28 -18.72
CA GLN A 206 24.30 18.88 -20.12
C GLN A 206 24.86 17.49 -20.43
N ASN A 207 25.97 17.11 -19.79
CA ASN A 207 26.64 15.82 -19.99
C ASN A 207 26.08 14.69 -19.13
N TYR A 208 25.00 14.92 -18.38
CA TYR A 208 24.40 13.87 -17.56
C TYR A 208 23.77 12.79 -18.46
N PRO A 209 24.07 11.50 -18.27
CA PRO A 209 23.60 10.44 -19.18
C PRO A 209 22.09 10.20 -19.10
N GLY A 210 21.42 10.80 -18.11
CA GLY A 210 19.99 10.61 -17.81
C GLY A 210 19.76 9.56 -16.75
N ILE A 211 18.53 9.49 -16.26
CA ILE A 211 18.13 8.54 -15.22
C ILE A 211 17.70 7.23 -15.89
N ALA A 212 18.24 6.12 -15.41
CA ALA A 212 17.83 4.77 -15.81
C ALA A 212 16.83 4.17 -14.81
N ASP A 213 17.02 4.44 -13.52
CA ASP A 213 16.30 3.77 -12.46
C ASP A 213 16.32 4.61 -11.18
N VAL A 214 15.38 4.37 -10.28
CA VAL A 214 15.31 5.01 -8.96
C VAL A 214 15.12 3.93 -7.92
N VAL A 215 16.02 3.93 -6.93
CA VAL A 215 15.91 3.07 -5.75
C VAL A 215 15.62 3.95 -4.55
N ILE A 216 14.63 3.55 -3.75
CA ILE A 216 14.28 4.24 -2.52
C ILE A 216 14.35 3.26 -1.35
N GLY A 217 14.94 3.72 -0.26
CA GLY A 217 14.92 3.09 1.05
C GLY A 217 14.24 3.98 2.09
N SER A 218 14.28 3.58 3.35
CA SER A 218 13.64 4.32 4.45
C SER A 218 14.27 5.70 4.75
N ARG A 219 15.50 5.94 4.29
CA ARG A 219 16.26 7.18 4.56
C ARG A 219 16.94 7.80 3.34
N LEU A 220 16.98 7.10 2.21
CA LEU A 220 17.76 7.51 1.05
C LEU A 220 17.01 7.18 -0.25
N MET A 221 17.06 8.11 -1.19
CA MET A 221 16.66 7.90 -2.58
C MET A 221 17.90 8.04 -3.46
N ILE A 222 18.13 7.06 -4.33
CA ILE A 222 19.26 7.02 -5.26
C ILE A 222 18.71 7.02 -6.69
N LEU A 223 19.11 8.04 -7.46
CA LEU A 223 18.87 8.12 -8.90
C LEU A 223 20.04 7.44 -9.62
N LYS A 224 19.78 6.32 -10.30
CA LYS A 224 20.82 5.61 -11.05
C LYS A 224 20.95 6.24 -12.44
N PRO A 225 22.15 6.71 -12.83
CA PRO A 225 22.38 7.21 -14.18
C PRO A 225 22.28 6.06 -15.20
N LYS A 226 21.90 6.38 -16.44
CA LYS A 226 22.10 5.49 -17.58
C LYS A 226 23.61 5.23 -17.73
N THR A 227 23.99 3.97 -17.85
CA THR A 227 25.35 3.61 -18.21
C THR A 227 25.57 4.00 -19.67
N ASN A 228 26.53 4.89 -19.92
CA ASN A 228 27.03 5.12 -21.26
C ASN A 228 27.74 3.83 -21.69
N TYR A 229 27.17 3.11 -22.66
CA TYR A 229 27.90 2.11 -23.43
C TYR A 229 28.52 2.80 -24.64
#